data_AF-A0A4U7D425-F1
#
_entry.id   AF-A0A4U7D425-F1
#
_cell.length_a   1.000
_cell.length_b   1.000
_cell.length_c   1.000
_cell.angle_alpha   90.00
_cell.angle_beta   90.00
_cell.angle_gamma   90.00
#
_symmetry.space_group_name_H-M   'P 1'
#
loop_
_entity.id
_entity.type
_entity.pdbx_description
1 polymer ?
#
loop_
_entity_poly.entity_id
_entity_poly.type
_entity_poly.pdbx_seq_one_letter_code
_entity_poly.pdbx_strand_id
1 'polypeptide(L)'
;GGPEEVEARVGLRYTLKQVRQDTTARIGTYIVGFMTFVAIFAAFDYYILDYAIAEAVLYNPEADPENVQRLLPPVGMENQFGQGIIEHPLGTDHRGRDLLSRTI
;
A
#
# COMPACT_ATOMS: atom_id res chain seq x y z
N GLY A 1 -18.16 40.38 -19.07
CA GLY A 1 -18.27 40.10 -20.51
C GLY A 1 -17.25 40.91 -21.28
N GLY A 2 -15.98 40.80 -20.91
CA GLY A 2 -14.88 41.48 -21.59
C GLY A 2 -14.25 40.59 -22.67
N PRO A 3 -13.54 41.17 -23.65
CA PRO A 3 -12.83 40.42 -24.68
C PRO A 3 -11.88 39.36 -24.09
N GLU A 4 -11.30 39.62 -22.92
CA GLU A 4 -10.43 38.69 -22.18
C GLU A 4 -11.13 37.40 -21.73
N GLU A 5 -12.40 37.46 -21.29
CA GLU A 5 -13.17 36.27 -20.90
C GLU A 5 -13.51 35.39 -22.11
N VAL A 6 -13.71 36.02 -23.28
CA VAL A 6 -13.99 35.30 -24.53
C VAL A 6 -12.71 34.60 -24.99
N GLU A 7 -11.58 35.32 -25.01
CA GLU A 7 -10.27 34.80 -25.41
C GLU A 7 -9.78 33.66 -24.52
N ALA A 8 -9.96 33.79 -23.19
CA ALA A 8 -9.67 32.72 -22.22
C ALA A 8 -10.51 31.46 -22.46
N ARG A 9 -11.78 31.62 -22.84
CA ARG A 9 -12.69 30.49 -23.14
C ARG A 9 -12.30 29.78 -24.44
N VAL A 10 -11.76 30.51 -25.42
CA VAL A 10 -11.21 29.90 -26.64
C VAL A 10 -9.89 29.20 -26.34
N GLY A 11 -9.01 29.82 -25.53
CA GLY A 11 -7.72 29.26 -25.13
C GLY A 11 -7.85 27.94 -24.37
N LEU A 12 -8.70 27.89 -23.34
CA LEU A 12 -8.94 26.67 -22.56
C LEU A 12 -9.48 25.52 -23.41
N ARG A 13 -10.40 25.82 -24.34
CA ARG A 13 -10.92 24.84 -25.31
C ARG A 13 -9.86 24.40 -26.30
N TYR A 14 -8.97 25.30 -26.74
CA TYR A 14 -7.89 24.99 -27.67
C TYR A 14 -6.84 24.10 -27.00
N THR A 15 -6.43 24.41 -25.77
CA THR A 15 -5.52 23.58 -24.96
C THR A 15 -6.12 22.21 -24.67
N LEU A 16 -7.40 22.12 -24.27
CA LEU A 16 -8.08 20.82 -24.09
C LEU A 16 -8.12 20.00 -25.39
N LYS A 17 -8.32 20.67 -26.53
CA LYS A 17 -8.41 20.01 -27.84
C LYS A 17 -7.04 19.55 -28.34
N GLN A 18 -5.98 20.30 -28.04
CA GLN A 18 -4.58 19.95 -28.34
C GLN A 18 -4.09 18.80 -27.47
N VAL A 19 -4.40 18.81 -26.16
CA VAL A 19 -4.20 17.67 -25.24
C VAL A 19 -4.92 16.41 -25.75
N ARG A 20 -6.06 16.57 -26.40
CA ARG A 20 -6.79 15.44 -27.01
C ARG A 20 -6.21 15.01 -28.35
N GLN A 21 -5.39 15.80 -29.04
CA GLN A 21 -4.77 15.44 -30.32
C GLN A 21 -3.38 14.80 -30.16
N ASP A 22 -2.69 15.06 -29.05
CA ASP A 22 -1.39 14.47 -28.75
C ASP A 22 -1.51 13.09 -28.09
N THR A 23 -0.85 12.09 -28.69
CA THR A 23 -0.83 10.70 -28.18
C THR A 23 -0.24 10.62 -26.77
N THR A 24 0.79 11.42 -26.48
CA THR A 24 1.45 11.47 -25.17
C THR A 24 0.51 12.01 -24.07
N ALA A 25 -0.26 13.05 -24.39
CA ALA A 25 -1.19 13.66 -23.46
C ALA A 25 -2.41 12.75 -23.15
N ARG A 26 -2.84 11.94 -24.12
CA ARG A 26 -3.83 10.87 -23.89
C ARG A 26 -3.31 9.78 -22.96
N ILE A 27 -2.08 9.31 -23.17
CA ILE A 27 -1.46 8.29 -22.29
C ILE A 27 -1.37 8.82 -20.86
N GLY A 28 -0.91 10.06 -20.68
CA GLY A 28 -0.89 10.70 -19.36
C GLY A 28 -2.28 10.75 -18.71
N THR A 29 -3.31 11.10 -19.48
CA THR A 29 -4.70 11.12 -19.00
C THR A 29 -5.18 9.72 -18.58
N TYR A 30 -4.84 8.67 -19.33
CA TYR A 30 -5.18 7.28 -18.96
C TYR A 30 -4.48 6.84 -17.68
N ILE A 31 -3.20 7.16 -17.52
CA ILE A 31 -2.44 6.82 -16.30
C ILE A 31 -3.04 7.52 -15.08
N VAL A 32 -3.31 8.83 -15.19
CA VAL A 32 -3.92 9.60 -14.10
C VAL A 32 -5.31 9.06 -13.77
N GLY A 33 -6.12 8.76 -14.79
CA GLY A 33 -7.44 8.15 -14.59
C GLY A 33 -7.36 6.80 -13.88
N PHE A 34 -6.43 5.94 -14.30
CA PHE A 34 -6.20 4.63 -13.68
C PHE A 34 -5.76 4.76 -12.22
N MET A 35 -4.77 5.63 -11.93
CA MET A 35 -4.30 5.87 -10.57
C MET A 35 -5.40 6.42 -9.66
N THR A 36 -6.22 7.34 -10.19
CA THR A 36 -7.37 7.89 -9.46
C THR A 36 -8.39 6.79 -9.13
N PHE A 37 -8.66 5.89 -10.08
CA PHE A 37 -9.53 4.74 -9.85
C PHE A 37 -8.99 3.81 -8.76
N VAL A 38 -7.69 3.46 -8.81
CA VAL A 38 -7.04 2.65 -7.78
C VAL A 38 -7.13 3.32 -6.40
N ALA A 39 -6.92 4.63 -6.32
CA ALA A 39 -7.03 5.37 -5.07
C ALA A 39 -8.45 5.35 -4.48
N ILE A 40 -9.48 5.51 -5.31
CA ILE A 40 -10.88 5.41 -4.89
C ILE A 40 -11.20 4.00 -4.39
N PHE A 41 -10.72 2.97 -5.11
CA PHE A 41 -10.91 1.59 -4.73
C PHE A 41 -10.26 1.28 -3.37
N ALA A 42 -9.02 1.74 -3.16
CA ALA A 42 -8.33 1.59 -1.88
C ALA A 42 -9.03 2.36 -0.74
N ALA A 43 -9.52 3.56 -1.01
CA ALA A 43 -10.28 4.33 -0.02
C ALA A 43 -11.60 3.62 0.35
N PHE A 44 -12.27 3.00 -0.63
CA PHE A 44 -13.47 2.22 -0.38
C PHE A 44 -13.19 0.99 0.49
N ASP A 45 -12.11 0.26 0.18
CA ASP A 45 -11.66 -0.88 0.98
C ASP A 45 -11.33 -0.47 2.42
N TYR A 46 -10.71 0.69 2.60
CA TYR A 46 -10.42 1.25 3.92
C TYR A 46 -11.68 1.60 4.71
N TYR A 47 -12.55 2.43 4.15
CA TYR A 47 -13.67 3.00 4.92
C TYR A 47 -14.86 2.05 5.10
N ILE A 48 -15.05 1.09 4.19
CA ILE A 48 -16.24 0.23 4.18
C ILE A 48 -15.91 -1.20 4.55
N LEU A 49 -14.76 -1.71 4.09
CA LEU A 49 -14.41 -3.11 4.22
C LEU A 49 -13.36 -3.35 5.30
N ASP A 50 -12.90 -2.31 6.00
CA ASP A 50 -11.90 -2.38 7.07
C ASP A 50 -10.66 -3.20 6.66
N TYR A 51 -10.14 -2.91 5.46
CA TYR A 51 -9.02 -3.60 4.83
C TYR A 51 -9.24 -5.06 4.39
N ALA A 52 -10.48 -5.56 4.34
CA ALA A 52 -10.71 -6.96 3.97
C ALA A 52 -10.17 -7.36 2.58
N ILE A 53 -10.15 -6.47 1.59
CA ILE A 53 -9.57 -6.77 0.27
C ILE A 53 -8.05 -6.65 0.32
N ALA A 54 -7.52 -5.61 0.95
CA ALA A 54 -6.08 -5.46 1.17
C ALA A 54 -5.51 -6.68 1.90
N GLU A 55 -6.15 -7.18 2.95
CA GLU A 55 -5.73 -8.36 3.72
C GLU A 55 -5.88 -9.68 2.95
N ALA A 56 -6.89 -9.80 2.10
CA ALA A 56 -7.07 -10.99 1.26
C ALA A 56 -6.02 -11.11 0.12
N VAL A 57 -5.50 -9.98 -0.36
CA VAL A 57 -4.57 -9.92 -1.49
C VAL A 57 -3.12 -9.68 -1.06
N LEU A 58 -2.91 -8.96 0.03
CA LEU A 58 -1.61 -8.63 0.60
C LEU A 58 -1.55 -9.13 2.04
N TYR A 59 -0.50 -9.89 2.37
CA TYR A 59 -0.22 -10.34 3.73
C TYR A 59 -0.20 -9.14 4.67
N ASN A 60 -1.17 -9.05 5.58
CA ASN A 60 -1.36 -7.90 6.47
C ASN A 60 -0.20 -7.84 7.49
N PRO A 61 0.67 -6.81 7.45
CA PRO A 61 1.78 -6.69 8.39
C PRO A 61 1.34 -6.29 9.81
N GLU A 62 0.06 -5.98 10.02
CA GLU A 62 -0.53 -5.58 11.31
C GLU A 62 -1.43 -6.65 11.94
N ALA A 63 -1.76 -7.72 11.22
CA ALA A 63 -2.43 -8.88 11.79
C ALA A 63 -1.44 -9.68 12.65
N ASP A 64 -1.08 -9.14 13.82
CA ASP A 64 -0.34 -9.87 14.83
C ASP A 64 -1.28 -10.98 15.36
N PRO A 65 -0.91 -12.28 15.21
CA PRO A 65 -1.75 -13.38 15.67
C PRO A 65 -2.09 -13.22 17.16
N GLU A 66 -3.32 -13.57 17.58
CA GLU A 66 -3.74 -13.45 18.99
C GLU A 66 -2.81 -14.20 19.97
N ASN A 67 -2.12 -15.24 19.48
CA ASN A 67 -1.07 -15.96 20.21
C ASN A 67 0.23 -15.95 19.41
N VAL A 68 1.10 -14.96 19.66
CA VAL A 68 2.48 -14.97 19.14
C VAL A 68 3.47 -15.31 20.24
N GLN A 69 4.36 -16.25 19.96
CA GLN A 69 5.49 -16.59 20.82
C GLN A 69 6.54 -15.49 20.71
N ARG A 70 6.41 -14.48 21.58
CA ARG A 70 7.24 -13.27 21.58
C ARG A 70 8.52 -13.50 22.39
N LEU A 71 9.61 -12.87 21.95
CA LEU A 71 10.88 -12.84 22.68
C LEU A 71 11.43 -14.25 22.98
N LEU A 72 11.20 -15.22 22.08
CA LEU A 72 11.79 -16.54 22.21
C LEU A 72 13.31 -16.45 22.07
N PRO A 73 14.07 -17.22 22.86
CA PRO A 73 15.51 -17.29 22.71
C PRO A 73 15.88 -18.13 21.46
N PRO A 74 17.12 -18.02 20.97
CA PRO A 74 17.64 -18.93 19.96
C PRO A 74 17.52 -20.42 20.33
N VAL A 75 17.54 -21.28 19.32
CA VAL A 75 17.47 -22.74 19.50
C VAL A 75 18.56 -23.23 20.46
N GLY A 76 18.17 -24.10 21.40
CA GLY A 76 19.07 -24.64 22.42
C GLY A 76 19.19 -23.77 23.68
N MET A 77 18.47 -22.66 23.76
CA MET A 77 18.36 -21.83 24.97
C MET A 77 16.91 -21.76 25.47
N GLU A 78 16.75 -21.34 26.73
CA GLU A 78 15.46 -21.14 27.39
C GLU A 78 15.47 -19.80 28.13
N ASN A 79 14.33 -19.10 28.14
CA ASN A 79 14.14 -17.87 28.90
C ASN A 79 12.74 -17.87 29.57
N GLN A 80 12.40 -16.79 30.27
CA GLN A 80 11.11 -16.63 30.94
C GLN A 80 9.87 -16.71 30.01
N PHE A 81 10.07 -16.63 28.70
CA PHE A 81 9.04 -16.66 27.66
C PHE A 81 8.96 -18.02 26.94
N GLY A 82 9.91 -18.94 27.17
CA GLY A 82 9.88 -20.30 26.63
C GLY A 82 11.24 -20.83 26.16
N GLN A 83 11.22 -22.03 25.59
CA GLN A 83 12.36 -22.67 24.95
C GLN A 83 12.46 -22.24 23.47
N GLY A 84 13.68 -22.02 22.98
CA GLY A 84 13.93 -21.71 21.57
C GLY A 84 13.54 -22.87 20.65
N ILE A 85 12.82 -22.57 19.56
CA ILE A 85 12.25 -23.54 18.63
C ILE A 85 12.89 -23.44 17.25
N ILE A 86 12.90 -24.55 16.50
CA ILE A 86 13.60 -24.63 15.20
C ILE A 86 12.94 -23.72 14.15
N GLU A 87 11.64 -23.45 14.29
CA GLU A 87 10.87 -22.53 13.46
C GLU A 87 11.38 -21.09 13.56
N HIS A 88 12.06 -20.73 14.65
CA HIS A 88 12.67 -19.43 14.90
C HIS A 88 14.11 -19.63 15.38
N PRO A 89 15.05 -19.97 14.47
CA PRO A 89 16.38 -20.43 14.85
C PRO A 89 17.19 -19.39 15.65
N LEU A 90 16.99 -18.10 15.34
CA LEU A 90 17.60 -16.99 16.07
C LEU A 90 16.68 -16.41 17.17
N GLY A 91 15.51 -17.02 17.39
CA GLY A 91 14.48 -16.51 18.29
C GLY A 91 13.53 -15.53 17.61
N THR A 92 12.63 -14.94 18.41
CA THR A 92 11.59 -14.03 17.91
C THR A 92 11.72 -12.62 18.48
N ASP A 93 11.28 -11.62 17.71
CA ASP A 93 11.21 -10.25 18.18
C ASP A 93 10.03 -9.99 19.14
N HIS A 94 9.85 -8.73 19.55
CA HIS A 94 8.75 -8.30 20.42
C HIS A 94 7.35 -8.45 19.80
N ARG A 95 7.28 -8.72 18.49
CA ARG A 95 6.06 -9.04 17.74
C ARG A 95 5.97 -10.52 17.37
N GLY A 96 6.93 -11.33 17.84
CA GLY A 96 6.97 -12.77 17.61
C GLY A 96 7.43 -13.16 16.20
N ARG A 97 8.06 -12.25 15.46
CA ARG A 97 8.61 -12.52 14.12
C ARG A 97 10.03 -13.06 14.23
N ASP A 98 10.42 -13.90 13.27
CA ASP A 98 11.74 -14.53 13.23
C ASP A 98 12.86 -13.49 13.07
N LEU A 99 13.83 -13.50 13.99
CA LEU A 99 15.00 -12.63 13.91
C LEU A 99 15.90 -12.94 12.71
N LEU A 100 15.91 -14.19 12.22
CA LEU A 100 16.70 -14.58 11.04
C LEU A 100 16.23 -13.86 9.78
N SER A 101 14.92 -13.70 9.60
CA SER A 101 14.33 -13.00 8.46
C SER A 101 14.70 -11.51 8.36
N ARG A 102 15.23 -10.90 9.43
CA ARG A 102 15.66 -9.50 9.47
C ARG A 102 17.13 -9.30 9.09
N THR A 103 17.93 -10.37 9.12
CA THR A 103 19.38 -10.32 8.89
C THR A 103 19.80 -10.75 7.48
N ILE A 104 18.84 -11.13 6.64
CA ILE A 104 19.01 -11.47 5.22
C ILE A 104 18.46 -10.35 4.34
#